data_AF-A0A316KXT4-F1
#
_entry.id   AF-A0A316KXT4-F1
#
_cell.length_a   1.000
_cell.length_b   1.000
_cell.length_c   1.000
_cell.angle_alpha   90.00
_cell.angle_beta   90.00
_cell.angle_gamma   90.00
#
_symmetry.space_group_name_H-M   'P 1'
#
loop_
_entity.id
_entity.type
_entity.pdbx_description
1 polymer ?
#
loop_
_entity_poly.entity_id
_entity_poly.type
_entity_poly.pdbx_seq_one_letter_code
_entity_poly.pdbx_strand_id
1 'polypeptide(L)'
;MNAKRVDVLNIGLIILSAVLAFQYPVELFLISFIFIGPLHYFTEINWLDKKNYFIKGPNRLWLWIGLGASVLVMIPKFYVFLSTTRSDSFYEGMIAYDSWTNAFYFLSLVAAAGFVLIKKPVYWIALLIPAIAVALIFNSDYIYKSMIGLFLPTIIHVYIFTLFFMAYGAKKAKSKPGFIAVGVALFIPAIIAGIDVPEGTFQFSASTLQAYEDSGLHSLPAKTAQFFGWSDGSVFNVSGGMGLKLMTFISFIYLYHYLNWFSKTSLIQWHKTLTWQRSLIIAATWFALLVTMYYHFKLGLIIAIFVSTVHVILEFPLNLISIRGLFAK
;
A
#
# COMPACT_ATOMS: atom_id res chain seq x y z
N MET A 1 24.20 -2.83 -12.53
CA MET A 1 24.36 -1.37 -12.35
C MET A 1 24.92 -1.11 -10.96
N ASN A 2 25.78 -0.09 -10.79
CA ASN A 2 26.16 0.38 -9.45
C ASN A 2 24.99 1.19 -8.84
N ALA A 3 24.87 1.25 -7.51
CA ALA A 3 23.86 1.99 -6.76
C ALA A 3 23.57 3.39 -7.32
N LYS A 4 24.62 4.17 -7.62
CA LYS A 4 24.47 5.52 -8.18
C LYS A 4 23.66 5.55 -9.49
N ARG A 5 23.82 4.56 -10.38
CA ARG A 5 23.06 4.51 -11.64
C ARG A 5 21.58 4.15 -11.39
N VAL A 6 21.31 3.29 -10.40
CA VAL A 6 19.94 2.96 -9.99
C VAL A 6 19.27 4.18 -9.35
N ASP A 7 20.01 4.97 -8.59
CA ASP A 7 19.47 6.19 -7.98
C ASP A 7 19.17 7.27 -9.03
N VAL A 8 20.02 7.44 -10.05
CA VAL A 8 19.73 8.32 -11.19
C VAL A 8 18.51 7.84 -11.98
N LEU A 9 18.40 6.52 -12.22
CA LEU A 9 17.19 5.94 -12.81
C LEU A 9 15.95 6.26 -11.97
N ASN A 10 16.04 6.17 -10.64
CA ASN A 10 14.92 6.51 -9.75
C ASN A 10 14.48 7.97 -9.90
N ILE A 11 15.40 8.93 -10.05
CA ILE A 11 15.02 10.32 -10.33
C ILE A 11 14.19 10.39 -11.62
N GLY A 12 14.64 9.73 -12.68
CA GLY A 12 13.89 9.65 -13.94
C GLY A 12 12.51 9.01 -13.77
N LEU A 13 12.41 7.92 -12.99
CA LEU A 13 11.14 7.25 -12.72
C LEU A 13 10.18 8.10 -11.88
N ILE A 14 10.67 8.89 -10.91
CA ILE A 14 9.85 9.84 -10.16
C ILE A 14 9.23 10.87 -11.10
N ILE A 15 10.07 11.48 -11.95
CA ILE A 15 9.63 12.51 -12.89
C ILE A 15 8.63 11.91 -13.90
N LEU A 16 8.93 10.72 -14.44
CA LEU A 16 8.03 10.01 -15.35
C LEU A 16 6.69 9.73 -14.68
N SER A 17 6.69 9.21 -13.45
CA SER A 17 5.45 8.95 -12.71
C SER A 17 4.65 10.23 -12.47
N ALA A 18 5.32 11.35 -12.17
CA ALA A 18 4.66 12.64 -11.98
C ALA A 18 4.02 13.14 -13.29
N VAL A 19 4.76 13.12 -14.40
CA VAL A 19 4.25 13.54 -15.72
C VAL A 19 3.05 12.69 -16.14
N LEU A 20 3.14 11.36 -16.02
CA LEU A 20 2.03 10.48 -16.35
C LEU A 20 0.83 10.73 -15.42
N ALA A 21 1.06 11.00 -14.14
CA ALA A 21 -0.02 11.25 -13.20
C ALA A 21 -0.75 12.56 -13.49
N PHE A 22 -0.03 13.60 -13.93
CA PHE A 22 -0.66 14.83 -14.42
C PHE A 22 -1.47 14.61 -15.68
N GLN A 23 -1.03 13.71 -16.57
CA GLN A 23 -1.70 13.49 -17.85
C GLN A 23 -2.90 12.53 -17.74
N TYR A 24 -2.84 11.55 -16.83
CA TYR A 24 -3.80 10.46 -16.71
C TYR A 24 -4.14 10.14 -15.24
N PRO A 25 -4.67 11.09 -14.45
CA PRO A 25 -4.77 10.95 -13.00
C PRO A 25 -5.70 9.83 -12.51
N VAL A 26 -6.65 9.36 -13.32
CA VAL A 26 -7.53 8.24 -12.96
C VAL A 26 -7.06 6.94 -13.60
N GLU A 27 -6.82 6.96 -14.91
CA GLU A 27 -6.40 5.81 -15.69
C GLU A 27 -5.06 5.27 -15.20
N LEU A 28 -4.12 6.14 -14.83
CA LEU A 28 -2.83 5.71 -14.31
C LEU A 28 -2.98 4.99 -12.97
N PHE A 29 -3.86 5.46 -12.09
CA PHE A 29 -4.12 4.78 -10.83
C PHE A 29 -4.73 3.41 -11.07
N LEU A 30 -5.74 3.32 -11.94
CA LEU A 30 -6.37 2.04 -12.32
C LEU A 30 -5.34 1.08 -12.93
N ILE A 31 -4.52 1.55 -13.89
CA ILE A 31 -3.48 0.73 -14.52
C ILE A 31 -2.45 0.26 -13.49
N SER A 32 -1.99 1.17 -12.64
CA SER A 32 -1.00 0.87 -11.61
C SER A 32 -1.56 -0.16 -10.63
N PHE A 33 -2.79 0.03 -10.15
CA PHE A 33 -3.39 -0.86 -9.17
C PHE A 33 -3.78 -2.23 -9.74
N ILE A 34 -4.34 -2.28 -10.95
CA ILE A 34 -4.85 -3.52 -11.57
C ILE A 34 -3.73 -4.38 -12.12
N PHE A 35 -2.78 -3.79 -12.85
CA PHE A 35 -1.77 -4.57 -13.58
C PHE A 35 -0.44 -4.63 -12.82
N ILE A 36 0.08 -3.47 -12.43
CA ILE A 36 1.45 -3.35 -11.90
C ILE A 36 1.51 -3.79 -10.43
N GLY A 37 0.50 -3.43 -9.63
CA GLY A 37 0.40 -3.73 -8.20
C GLY A 37 0.51 -5.24 -7.92
N PRO A 38 -0.35 -6.10 -8.49
CA PRO A 38 -0.28 -7.54 -8.27
C PRO A 38 1.07 -8.17 -8.61
N LEU A 39 1.70 -7.76 -9.72
CA LEU A 39 3.06 -8.22 -10.05
C LEU A 39 4.07 -7.81 -8.99
N HIS A 40 3.98 -6.57 -8.50
CA HIS A 40 4.82 -6.08 -7.43
C HIS A 40 4.59 -6.90 -6.15
N TYR A 41 3.35 -7.08 -5.70
CA TYR A 41 3.01 -7.84 -4.50
C TYR A 41 3.59 -9.26 -4.56
N PHE A 42 3.35 -9.99 -5.66
CA PHE A 42 3.82 -11.37 -5.79
C PHE A 42 5.34 -11.49 -5.83
N THR A 43 6.02 -10.60 -6.56
CA THR A 43 7.49 -10.63 -6.65
C THR A 43 8.15 -10.22 -5.34
N GLU A 44 7.55 -9.28 -4.61
CA GLU A 44 8.04 -8.84 -3.31
C GLU A 44 7.78 -9.88 -2.21
N ILE A 45 6.58 -10.45 -2.12
CA ILE A 45 6.29 -11.54 -1.16
C ILE A 45 7.28 -12.69 -1.36
N ASN A 46 7.57 -13.07 -2.61
CA ASN A 46 8.59 -14.07 -2.92
C ASN A 46 9.99 -13.69 -2.41
N TRP A 47 10.37 -12.42 -2.56
CA TRP A 47 11.67 -11.93 -2.08
C TRP A 47 11.71 -11.87 -0.55
N LEU A 48 10.64 -11.41 0.10
CA LEU A 48 10.50 -11.38 1.57
C LEU A 48 10.60 -12.79 2.17
N ASP A 49 9.98 -13.81 1.54
CA ASP A 49 10.12 -15.22 1.94
C ASP A 49 11.60 -15.64 2.01
N LYS A 50 12.41 -15.26 1.00
CA LYS A 50 13.85 -15.57 0.99
C LYS A 50 14.65 -14.78 2.03
N LYS A 51 14.11 -13.69 2.56
CA LYS A 51 14.72 -12.91 3.64
C LYS A 51 14.16 -13.27 5.02
N ASN A 52 13.37 -14.34 5.12
CA ASN A 52 12.63 -14.70 6.33
C ASN A 52 11.87 -13.50 6.92
N TYR A 53 11.34 -12.64 6.03
CA TYR A 53 10.61 -11.43 6.38
C TYR A 53 11.36 -10.49 7.35
N PHE A 54 12.69 -10.56 7.36
CA PHE A 54 13.56 -9.77 8.22
C PHE A 54 13.30 -9.93 9.74
N ILE A 55 12.61 -10.99 10.17
CA ILE A 55 12.41 -11.30 11.59
C ILE A 55 13.44 -12.33 12.09
N LYS A 56 13.68 -12.31 13.41
CA LYS A 56 14.42 -13.37 14.11
C LYS A 56 13.42 -14.38 14.66
N GLY A 57 13.58 -15.66 14.32
CA GLY A 57 12.71 -16.72 14.81
C GLY A 57 12.58 -17.88 13.82
N PRO A 58 11.61 -18.78 14.07
CA PRO A 58 11.31 -19.89 13.16
C PRO A 58 11.06 -19.41 11.74
N ASN A 59 11.54 -20.18 10.77
CA ASN A 59 11.35 -19.88 9.36
C ASN A 59 9.85 -19.73 9.06
N ARG A 60 9.47 -18.65 8.37
CA ARG A 60 8.08 -18.36 7.95
C ARG A 60 7.08 -18.12 9.08
N LEU A 61 7.48 -17.92 10.34
CA LEU A 61 6.55 -17.53 11.40
C LEU A 61 5.77 -16.25 11.02
N TRP A 62 6.47 -15.22 10.52
CA TRP A 62 5.85 -13.97 10.11
C TRP A 62 4.90 -14.13 8.92
N LEU A 63 5.17 -15.08 8.02
CA LEU A 63 4.26 -15.39 6.91
C LEU A 63 2.88 -15.78 7.43
N TRP A 64 2.83 -16.69 8.40
CA TRP A 64 1.57 -17.17 8.95
C TRP A 64 0.85 -16.11 9.79
N ILE A 65 1.58 -15.32 10.57
CA ILE A 65 1.00 -14.18 11.30
C ILE A 65 0.40 -13.17 10.31
N GLY A 66 1.16 -12.76 9.29
CA GLY A 66 0.71 -11.78 8.31
C GLY A 66 -0.45 -12.29 7.46
N LEU A 67 -0.42 -13.55 7.03
CA LEU A 67 -1.53 -14.17 6.29
C LEU A 67 -2.79 -14.27 7.16
N GLY A 68 -2.66 -14.72 8.41
CA GLY A 68 -3.77 -14.79 9.35
C GLY A 68 -4.41 -13.41 9.61
N ALA A 69 -3.58 -12.39 9.87
CA ALA A 69 -4.06 -11.01 10.03
C ALA A 69 -4.77 -10.50 8.76
N SER A 70 -4.23 -10.78 7.58
CA SER A 70 -4.83 -10.37 6.30
C SER A 70 -6.18 -11.04 6.05
N VAL A 71 -6.30 -12.34 6.39
CA VAL A 71 -7.57 -13.08 6.32
C VAL A 71 -8.60 -12.45 7.26
N LEU A 72 -8.22 -12.12 8.50
CA LEU A 72 -9.09 -11.46 9.47
C LEU A 72 -9.56 -10.08 8.98
N VAL A 73 -8.69 -9.30 8.33
CA VAL A 73 -9.06 -8.02 7.71
C VAL A 73 -10.05 -8.18 6.55
N MET A 74 -9.90 -9.25 5.76
CA MET A 74 -10.61 -9.39 4.47
C MET A 74 -11.85 -10.27 4.52
N ILE A 75 -11.98 -11.17 5.50
CA ILE A 75 -13.17 -12.02 5.69
C ILE A 75 -14.50 -11.23 5.65
N PRO A 76 -14.69 -10.10 6.36
CA PRO A 76 -15.94 -9.36 6.30
C PRO A 76 -16.21 -8.78 4.93
N LYS A 77 -15.18 -8.32 4.24
CA LYS A 77 -15.30 -7.75 2.89
C LYS A 77 -15.71 -8.81 1.86
N PHE A 78 -15.11 -10.01 1.94
CA PHE A 78 -15.53 -11.14 1.11
C PHE A 78 -16.95 -11.60 1.44
N TYR A 79 -17.29 -11.70 2.72
CA TYR A 79 -18.64 -12.11 3.13
C TYR A 79 -19.71 -11.12 2.65
N VAL A 80 -19.51 -9.82 2.89
CA VAL A 80 -20.45 -8.76 2.44
C VAL A 80 -20.59 -8.75 0.92
N PHE A 81 -19.50 -9.01 0.19
CA PHE A 81 -19.52 -9.14 -1.26
C PHE A 81 -20.34 -10.34 -1.75
N LEU A 82 -20.21 -11.50 -1.09
CA LEU A 82 -20.90 -12.73 -1.46
C LEU A 82 -22.34 -12.81 -0.94
N SER A 83 -22.68 -12.07 0.11
CA SER A 83 -23.98 -12.19 0.77
C SER A 83 -25.12 -11.67 -0.11
N THR A 84 -26.09 -12.54 -0.34
CA THR A 84 -27.37 -12.21 -0.97
C THR A 84 -28.38 -11.61 0.02
N THR A 85 -28.22 -11.90 1.31
CA THR A 85 -29.12 -11.45 2.39
C THR A 85 -28.39 -10.44 3.27
N ARG A 86 -28.84 -9.18 3.24
CA ARG A 86 -28.15 -8.04 3.88
C ARG A 86 -28.84 -7.54 5.14
N SER A 87 -29.49 -8.44 5.88
CA SER A 87 -30.34 -8.06 7.01
C SER A 87 -30.40 -9.10 8.14
N ASP A 88 -29.68 -10.23 8.01
CA ASP A 88 -29.64 -11.24 9.07
C ASP A 88 -28.62 -10.88 10.16
N SER A 89 -28.72 -11.54 11.32
CA SER A 89 -27.85 -11.25 12.47
C SER A 89 -26.38 -11.55 12.19
N PHE A 90 -26.08 -12.47 11.27
CA PHE A 90 -24.72 -12.77 10.88
C PHE A 90 -24.14 -11.66 10.01
N TYR A 91 -24.92 -11.12 9.06
CA TYR A 91 -24.55 -9.95 8.27
C TYR A 91 -24.25 -8.74 9.13
N GLU A 92 -25.12 -8.40 10.09
CA GLU A 92 -24.87 -7.33 11.05
C GLU A 92 -23.62 -7.59 11.90
N GLY A 93 -23.41 -8.83 12.33
CA GLY A 93 -22.20 -9.26 13.03
C GLY A 93 -20.92 -9.06 12.19
N MET A 94 -20.99 -9.31 10.88
CA MET A 94 -19.86 -9.13 9.96
C MET A 94 -19.57 -7.66 9.65
N ILE A 95 -20.59 -6.81 9.56
CA ILE A 95 -20.43 -5.35 9.46
C ILE A 95 -19.81 -4.80 10.76
N ALA A 96 -20.29 -5.25 11.91
CA ALA A 96 -19.68 -4.92 13.19
C ALA A 96 -18.21 -5.36 13.21
N TYR A 97 -17.90 -6.59 12.81
CA TYR A 97 -16.52 -7.08 12.72
C TYR A 97 -15.64 -6.26 11.77
N ASP A 98 -16.16 -5.84 10.60
CA ASP A 98 -15.43 -5.00 9.65
C ASP A 98 -14.92 -3.71 10.29
N SER A 99 -15.74 -3.10 11.15
CA SER A 99 -15.40 -1.87 11.89
C SER A 99 -14.22 -2.04 12.87
N TRP A 100 -13.87 -3.28 13.22
CA TRP A 100 -12.75 -3.64 14.07
C TRP A 100 -11.50 -4.09 13.31
N THR A 101 -11.58 -4.24 11.98
CA THR A 101 -10.46 -4.78 11.19
C THR A 101 -9.19 -3.94 11.24
N ASN A 102 -9.32 -2.64 11.54
CA ASN A 102 -8.19 -1.72 11.74
C ASN A 102 -7.25 -2.18 12.87
N ALA A 103 -7.80 -2.83 13.91
CA ALA A 103 -6.99 -3.39 14.99
C ALA A 103 -5.96 -4.41 14.48
N PHE A 104 -6.28 -5.21 13.45
CA PHE A 104 -5.33 -6.18 12.91
C PHE A 104 -4.16 -5.51 12.19
N TYR A 105 -4.38 -4.40 11.48
CA TYR A 105 -3.28 -3.61 10.91
C TYR A 105 -2.37 -3.05 12.01
N PHE A 106 -2.97 -2.42 13.03
CA PHE A 106 -2.22 -1.84 14.15
C PHE A 106 -1.42 -2.89 14.92
N LEU A 107 -2.07 -3.97 15.33
CA LEU A 107 -1.42 -5.06 16.08
C LEU A 107 -0.35 -5.75 15.25
N SER A 108 -0.53 -5.89 13.93
CA SER A 108 0.51 -6.40 13.04
C SER A 108 1.71 -5.46 12.98
N LEU A 109 1.51 -4.14 12.88
CA LEU A 109 2.61 -3.17 12.89
C LEU A 109 3.38 -3.22 14.23
N VAL A 110 2.66 -3.30 15.35
CA VAL A 110 3.27 -3.42 16.69
C VAL A 110 4.01 -4.74 16.83
N ALA A 111 3.43 -5.86 16.38
CA ALA A 111 4.09 -7.17 16.41
C ALA A 111 5.37 -7.17 15.56
N ALA A 112 5.35 -6.55 14.38
CA ALA A 112 6.54 -6.37 13.56
C ALA A 112 7.64 -5.60 14.32
N ALA A 113 7.26 -4.54 15.06
CA ALA A 113 8.19 -3.80 15.91
C ALA A 113 8.75 -4.67 17.04
N GLY A 114 7.91 -5.51 17.66
CA GLY A 114 8.34 -6.52 18.61
C GLY A 114 9.41 -7.44 18.03
N PHE A 115 9.18 -8.03 16.85
CA PHE A 115 10.16 -8.92 16.20
C PHE A 115 11.47 -8.23 15.83
N VAL A 116 11.44 -6.94 15.47
CA VAL A 116 12.62 -6.17 15.06
C VAL A 116 13.43 -5.66 16.27
N LEU A 117 12.76 -5.28 17.36
CA LEU A 117 13.36 -4.53 18.47
C LEU A 117 13.56 -5.39 19.72
N ILE A 118 12.64 -6.32 20.02
CA ILE A 118 12.63 -7.09 21.26
C ILE A 118 13.44 -8.38 21.10
N LYS A 119 14.45 -8.56 21.96
CA LYS A 119 15.25 -9.80 22.02
C LYS A 119 14.75 -10.79 23.08
N LYS A 120 14.18 -10.30 24.19
CA LYS A 120 13.75 -11.13 25.32
C LYS A 120 12.23 -11.34 25.29
N PRO A 121 11.73 -12.60 25.33
CA PRO A 121 10.30 -12.90 25.27
C PRO A 121 9.44 -12.16 26.31
N VAL A 122 9.96 -11.96 27.53
CA VAL A 122 9.22 -11.30 28.63
C VAL A 122 8.74 -9.88 28.28
N TYR A 123 9.47 -9.15 27.43
CA TYR A 123 9.08 -7.78 27.06
C TYR A 123 7.95 -7.74 26.01
N TRP A 124 7.56 -8.87 25.44
CA TRP A 124 6.40 -8.94 24.55
C TRP A 124 5.10 -8.66 25.31
N ILE A 125 4.99 -9.09 26.57
CA ILE A 125 3.80 -8.81 27.39
C ILE A 125 3.66 -7.30 27.59
N ALA A 126 4.77 -6.62 27.91
CA ALA A 126 4.82 -5.17 28.08
C ALA A 126 4.55 -4.39 26.77
N LEU A 127 4.68 -5.02 25.60
CA LEU A 127 4.34 -4.42 24.31
C LEU A 127 2.89 -4.70 23.90
N LEU A 128 2.45 -5.97 23.98
CA LEU A 128 1.18 -6.42 23.43
C LEU A 128 -0.01 -6.03 24.31
N ILE A 129 0.11 -6.04 25.64
CA ILE A 129 -1.01 -5.64 26.52
C ILE A 129 -1.40 -4.17 26.26
N PRO A 130 -0.47 -3.19 26.29
CA PRO A 130 -0.82 -1.81 25.96
C PRO A 130 -1.34 -1.66 24.52
N ALA A 131 -0.77 -2.40 23.55
CA ALA A 131 -1.23 -2.34 22.17
C ALA A 131 -2.68 -2.84 22.01
N ILE A 132 -3.04 -3.93 22.67
CA ILE A 132 -4.43 -4.42 22.68
C ILE A 132 -5.34 -3.38 23.35
N ALA A 133 -4.93 -2.79 24.48
CA ALA A 133 -5.71 -1.75 25.14
C ALA A 133 -5.94 -0.53 24.23
N VAL A 134 -4.91 -0.06 23.52
CA VAL A 134 -5.03 1.03 22.53
C VAL A 134 -5.99 0.63 21.41
N ALA A 135 -5.83 -0.57 20.84
CA ALA A 135 -6.72 -1.05 19.78
C ALA A 135 -8.17 -1.10 20.24
N LEU A 136 -8.44 -1.52 21.49
CA LEU A 136 -9.79 -1.59 22.05
C LEU A 136 -10.40 -0.22 22.34
N ILE A 137 -9.64 0.68 22.98
CA ILE A 137 -10.11 2.00 23.39
C ILE A 137 -10.37 2.90 22.17
N PHE A 138 -9.48 2.87 21.18
CA PHE A 138 -9.54 3.78 20.04
C PHE A 138 -10.24 3.18 18.81
N ASN A 139 -10.78 1.96 18.86
CA ASN A 139 -11.36 1.33 17.67
C ASN A 139 -12.45 2.16 17.00
N SER A 140 -13.24 2.91 17.79
CA SER A 140 -14.32 3.77 17.30
C SER A 140 -13.85 5.17 16.88
N ASP A 141 -12.64 5.57 17.25
CA ASP A 141 -12.10 6.92 17.02
C ASP A 141 -11.81 7.16 15.52
N TYR A 142 -12.21 8.35 15.03
CA TYR A 142 -12.08 8.70 13.62
C TYR A 142 -10.63 8.82 13.16
N ILE A 143 -9.76 9.39 14.00
CA ILE A 143 -8.34 9.58 13.68
C ILE A 143 -7.66 8.22 13.63
N TYR A 144 -7.93 7.35 14.61
CA TYR A 144 -7.43 5.98 14.62
C TYR A 144 -7.85 5.21 13.36
N LYS A 145 -9.14 5.20 13.03
CA LYS A 145 -9.66 4.54 11.82
C LYS A 145 -9.01 5.06 10.54
N SER A 146 -8.80 6.37 10.45
CA SER A 146 -8.19 7.00 9.27
C SER A 146 -6.70 6.69 9.18
N MET A 147 -5.95 6.82 10.27
CA MET A 147 -4.51 6.57 10.28
C MET A 147 -4.17 5.09 10.07
N ILE A 148 -4.87 4.19 10.76
CA ILE A 148 -4.56 2.76 10.76
C ILE A 148 -5.31 2.01 9.67
N GLY A 149 -6.59 2.30 9.47
CA GLY A 149 -7.43 1.58 8.51
C GLY A 149 -7.30 2.05 7.08
N LEU A 150 -7.15 3.38 6.89
CA LEU A 150 -7.04 3.97 5.56
C LEU A 150 -5.59 4.23 5.19
N PHE A 151 -4.88 5.11 5.91
CA PHE A 151 -3.59 5.61 5.47
C PHE A 151 -2.46 4.60 5.62
N LEU A 152 -2.43 3.79 6.69
CA LEU A 152 -1.37 2.81 6.91
C LEU A 152 -1.18 1.86 5.70
N PRO A 153 -2.21 1.15 5.20
CA PRO A 153 -2.06 0.29 4.03
C PRO A 153 -2.05 1.02 2.68
N THR A 154 -2.34 2.33 2.65
CA THR A 154 -2.36 3.13 1.42
C THR A 154 -1.20 4.14 1.41
N ILE A 155 -1.45 5.41 1.71
CA ILE A 155 -0.48 6.51 1.56
C ILE A 155 0.76 6.30 2.44
N ILE A 156 0.63 5.85 3.68
CA ILE A 156 1.80 5.65 4.55
C ILE A 156 2.68 4.53 4.00
N HIS A 157 2.13 3.38 3.63
CA HIS A 157 2.91 2.30 3.04
C HIS A 157 3.48 2.68 1.66
N VAL A 158 2.63 3.07 0.73
CA VAL A 158 3.00 3.34 -0.67
C VAL A 158 3.94 4.55 -0.79
N TYR A 159 3.77 5.60 0.03
CA TYR A 159 4.56 6.82 -0.08
C TYR A 159 5.59 6.98 1.05
N ILE A 160 5.14 7.01 2.31
CA ILE A 160 6.02 7.34 3.45
C ILE A 160 7.07 6.25 3.69
N PHE A 161 6.68 4.97 3.72
CA PHE A 161 7.63 3.87 3.87
C PHE A 161 8.55 3.75 2.65
N THR A 162 8.06 4.00 1.43
CA THR A 162 8.92 4.10 0.23
C THR A 162 10.01 5.16 0.39
N LEU A 163 9.67 6.36 0.89
CA LEU A 163 10.64 7.42 1.14
C LEU A 163 11.67 7.02 2.20
N PHE A 164 11.24 6.40 3.31
CA PHE A 164 12.18 5.89 4.32
C PHE A 164 13.09 4.81 3.75
N PHE A 165 12.55 3.90 2.95
CA PHE A 165 13.34 2.84 2.32
C PHE A 165 14.37 3.41 1.33
N MET A 166 13.98 4.40 0.53
CA MET A 166 14.89 5.11 -0.37
C MET A 166 15.99 5.86 0.40
N ALA A 167 15.62 6.64 1.41
CA ALA A 167 16.58 7.39 2.22
C ALA A 167 17.55 6.45 2.94
N TYR A 168 17.05 5.33 3.47
CA TYR A 168 17.90 4.32 4.12
C TYR A 168 18.89 3.70 3.13
N GLY A 169 18.43 3.36 1.92
CA GLY A 169 19.29 2.89 0.83
C GLY A 169 20.37 3.90 0.46
N ALA A 170 20.00 5.19 0.32
CA ALA A 170 20.91 6.27 0.01
C ALA A 170 21.98 6.47 1.11
N LYS A 171 21.58 6.43 2.40
CA LYS A 171 22.50 6.49 3.55
C LYS A 171 23.49 5.34 3.51
N LYS A 172 23.01 4.10 3.36
CA LYS A 172 23.85 2.89 3.33
C LYS A 172 24.84 2.90 2.17
N ALA A 173 24.42 3.38 1.00
CA ALA A 173 25.26 3.47 -0.20
C ALA A 173 26.12 4.75 -0.27
N LYS A 174 25.97 5.68 0.67
CA LYS A 174 26.56 7.03 0.64
C LYS A 174 26.29 7.74 -0.70
N SER A 175 25.06 7.62 -1.21
CA SER A 175 24.69 8.05 -2.55
C SER A 175 24.01 9.42 -2.56
N LYS A 176 24.69 10.44 -3.08
CA LYS A 176 24.09 11.78 -3.28
C LYS A 176 22.87 11.74 -4.21
N PRO A 177 22.90 11.06 -5.39
CA PRO A 177 21.72 10.95 -6.24
C PRO A 177 20.52 10.29 -5.53
N GLY A 178 20.76 9.34 -4.61
CA GLY A 178 19.69 8.72 -3.84
C GLY A 178 18.97 9.72 -2.93
N PHE A 179 19.68 10.61 -2.27
CA PHE A 179 19.07 11.69 -1.48
C PHE A 179 18.37 12.73 -2.35
N ILE A 180 18.91 13.04 -3.54
CA ILE A 180 18.23 13.89 -4.52
C ILE A 180 16.90 13.25 -4.94
N ALA A 181 16.87 11.95 -5.22
CA ALA A 181 15.63 11.24 -5.56
C ALA A 181 14.59 11.35 -4.43
N VAL A 182 14.98 11.19 -3.17
CA VAL A 182 14.08 11.40 -2.02
C VAL A 182 13.54 12.84 -1.98
N GLY A 183 14.42 13.83 -2.18
CA GLY A 183 14.02 15.24 -2.21
C GLY A 183 13.06 15.57 -3.35
N VAL A 184 13.30 15.05 -4.56
CA VAL A 184 12.39 15.23 -5.71
C VAL A 184 11.05 14.59 -5.42
N ALA A 185 11.01 13.34 -4.93
CA ALA A 185 9.76 12.67 -4.58
C ALA A 185 8.95 13.44 -3.53
N LEU A 186 9.62 14.03 -2.53
CA LEU A 186 9.00 14.90 -1.52
C LEU A 186 8.44 16.21 -2.09
N PHE A 187 9.05 16.74 -3.15
CA PHE A 187 8.67 18.01 -3.74
C PHE A 187 7.50 17.90 -4.72
N ILE A 188 7.33 16.76 -5.40
CA ILE A 188 6.22 16.54 -6.36
C ILE A 188 4.83 16.84 -5.77
N PRO A 189 4.45 16.39 -4.55
CA PRO A 189 3.16 16.74 -3.98
C PRO A 189 2.94 18.23 -3.77
N ALA A 190 3.99 19.00 -3.47
CA ALA A 190 3.91 20.46 -3.36
C ALA A 190 3.63 21.11 -4.73
N ILE A 191 4.24 20.58 -5.80
CA ILE A 191 3.94 21.00 -7.18
C ILE A 191 2.47 20.70 -7.51
N ILE A 192 1.99 19.48 -7.25
CA ILE A 192 0.60 19.08 -7.51
C ILE A 192 -0.37 20.00 -6.75
N ALA A 193 -0.07 20.33 -5.49
CA ALA A 193 -0.90 21.21 -4.69
C ALA A 193 -0.95 22.65 -5.23
N GLY A 194 0.20 23.16 -5.71
CA GLY A 194 0.35 24.55 -6.17
C GLY A 194 -0.09 24.83 -7.61
N ILE A 195 -0.35 23.81 -8.43
CA ILE A 195 -0.85 24.00 -9.80
C ILE A 195 -2.34 24.33 -9.76
N ASP A 196 -2.75 25.38 -10.45
CA ASP A 196 -4.16 25.64 -10.71
C ASP A 196 -4.62 24.78 -11.90
N VAL A 197 -5.65 23.97 -11.68
CA VAL A 197 -6.27 23.19 -12.74
C VAL A 197 -7.68 23.73 -12.94
N PRO A 198 -7.94 24.47 -14.04
CA PRO A 198 -9.28 24.96 -14.35
C PRO A 198 -10.30 23.82 -14.41
N GLU A 199 -11.50 24.07 -13.91
CA GLU A 199 -12.59 23.09 -14.02
C GLU A 199 -12.86 22.74 -15.49
N GLY A 200 -13.08 21.45 -15.77
CA GLY A 200 -13.33 20.96 -17.12
C GLY A 200 -12.07 20.69 -17.96
N THR A 201 -10.85 20.92 -17.43
CA THR A 201 -9.58 20.57 -18.12
C THR A 201 -9.49 19.08 -18.44
N PHE A 202 -10.04 18.22 -17.57
CA PHE A 202 -10.09 16.77 -17.78
C PHE A 202 -11.52 16.33 -18.06
N GLN A 203 -11.69 15.64 -19.19
CA GLN A 203 -12.93 14.98 -19.57
C GLN A 203 -12.68 13.47 -19.53
N PHE A 204 -13.20 12.81 -18.50
CA PHE A 204 -13.09 11.37 -18.37
C PHE A 204 -14.20 10.70 -19.18
N SER A 205 -13.89 9.58 -19.84
CA SER A 205 -14.93 8.79 -20.49
C SER A 205 -15.88 8.20 -19.45
N ALA A 206 -17.14 8.00 -19.84
CA ALA A 206 -18.15 7.39 -18.96
C ALA A 206 -17.70 6.01 -18.45
N SER A 207 -17.00 5.23 -19.28
CA SER A 207 -16.47 3.94 -18.87
C SER A 207 -15.38 4.03 -17.80
N THR A 208 -14.52 5.06 -17.86
CA THR A 208 -13.46 5.27 -16.84
C THR A 208 -14.08 5.68 -15.51
N LEU A 209 -15.04 6.61 -15.52
CA LEU A 209 -15.74 7.02 -14.31
C LEU A 209 -16.52 5.87 -13.68
N GLN A 210 -17.24 5.09 -14.49
CA GLN A 210 -17.96 3.91 -14.02
C GLN A 210 -17.01 2.87 -13.39
N ALA A 211 -15.89 2.55 -14.05
CA ALA A 211 -14.90 1.62 -13.50
C ALA A 211 -14.29 2.11 -12.18
N TYR A 212 -14.04 3.42 -12.09
CA TYR A 212 -13.53 4.06 -10.88
C TYR A 212 -14.55 4.04 -9.73
N GLU A 213 -15.82 4.30 -10.01
CA GLU A 213 -16.91 4.20 -9.03
C GLU A 213 -17.12 2.75 -8.58
N ASP A 214 -17.28 1.82 -9.53
CA ASP A 214 -17.51 0.39 -9.26
C ASP A 214 -16.36 -0.28 -8.50
N SER A 215 -15.14 0.24 -8.65
CA SER A 215 -13.99 -0.25 -7.90
C SER A 215 -14.01 0.14 -6.42
N GLY A 216 -14.79 1.16 -6.02
CA GLY A 216 -14.70 1.73 -4.68
C GLY A 216 -13.36 2.42 -4.38
N LEU A 217 -12.46 2.54 -5.37
CA LEU A 217 -11.17 3.21 -5.24
C LEU A 217 -11.31 4.73 -5.01
N HIS A 218 -12.47 5.30 -5.34
CA HIS A 218 -12.86 6.66 -4.97
C HIS A 218 -12.88 6.91 -3.46
N SER A 219 -13.02 5.85 -2.66
CA SER A 219 -13.05 5.97 -1.20
C SER A 219 -11.75 6.53 -0.62
N LEU A 220 -10.59 6.22 -1.21
CA LEU A 220 -9.30 6.71 -0.73
C LEU A 220 -9.19 8.24 -0.82
N PRO A 221 -9.30 8.87 -2.00
CA PRO A 221 -9.23 10.32 -2.08
C PRO A 221 -10.42 11.01 -1.40
N ALA A 222 -11.63 10.44 -1.43
CA ALA A 222 -12.79 10.99 -0.73
C ALA A 222 -12.55 11.09 0.77
N LYS A 223 -12.11 9.99 1.40
CA LYS A 223 -11.80 9.97 2.84
C LYS A 223 -10.55 10.76 3.18
N THR A 224 -9.59 10.86 2.26
CA THR A 224 -8.43 11.74 2.42
C THR A 224 -8.87 13.21 2.48
N ALA A 225 -9.73 13.63 1.54
CA ALA A 225 -10.29 14.99 1.54
C ALA A 225 -11.09 15.27 2.81
N GLN A 226 -11.91 14.32 3.26
CA GLN A 226 -12.65 14.42 4.51
C GLN A 226 -11.72 14.56 5.72
N PHE A 227 -10.65 13.75 5.79
CA PHE A 227 -9.71 13.78 6.90
C PHE A 227 -9.02 15.14 7.08
N PHE A 228 -8.71 15.83 5.98
CA PHE A 228 -8.13 17.17 6.01
C PHE A 228 -9.17 18.30 6.08
N GLY A 229 -10.47 17.98 6.17
CA GLY A 229 -11.56 18.96 6.22
C GLY A 229 -11.81 19.68 4.90
N TRP A 230 -11.39 19.10 3.76
CA TRP A 230 -11.58 19.66 2.43
C TRP A 230 -12.90 19.25 1.78
N SER A 231 -13.54 18.18 2.26
CA SER A 231 -14.87 17.76 1.86
C SER A 231 -15.65 17.18 3.04
N ASP A 232 -16.97 17.09 2.89
CA ASP A 232 -17.86 16.41 3.84
C ASP A 232 -17.80 14.86 3.71
N GLY A 233 -17.15 14.36 2.66
CA GLY A 233 -17.00 12.95 2.34
C GLY A 233 -18.19 12.34 1.59
N SER A 234 -19.19 13.13 1.20
CA SER A 234 -20.44 12.64 0.59
C SER A 234 -20.37 12.50 -0.94
N VAL A 235 -19.63 13.39 -1.61
CA VAL A 235 -19.45 13.38 -3.08
C VAL A 235 -17.99 13.68 -3.41
N PHE A 236 -17.29 12.74 -4.03
CA PHE A 236 -15.95 12.97 -4.54
C PHE A 236 -15.99 13.30 -6.03
N ASN A 237 -15.98 14.60 -6.35
CA ASN A 237 -15.89 15.06 -7.73
C ASN A 237 -14.43 15.01 -8.21
N VAL A 238 -14.08 13.95 -8.94
CA VAL A 238 -12.75 13.78 -9.55
C VAL A 238 -12.42 14.91 -10.53
N SER A 239 -13.43 15.46 -11.21
CA SER A 239 -13.28 16.54 -12.19
C SER A 239 -13.15 17.92 -11.55
N GLY A 240 -13.42 18.03 -10.25
CA GLY A 240 -13.18 19.25 -9.48
C GLY A 240 -11.69 19.43 -9.17
N GLY A 241 -11.22 20.67 -9.07
CA GLY A 241 -9.80 20.98 -8.90
C GLY A 241 -9.13 20.21 -7.75
N MET A 242 -9.80 20.07 -6.60
CA MET A 242 -9.24 19.33 -5.46
C MET A 242 -9.24 17.82 -5.65
N GLY A 243 -10.33 17.26 -6.19
CA GLY A 243 -10.41 15.82 -6.45
C GLY A 243 -9.37 15.37 -7.46
N LEU A 244 -9.15 16.17 -8.49
CA LEU A 244 -8.13 15.93 -9.49
C LEU A 244 -6.71 15.99 -8.90
N LYS A 245 -6.41 16.97 -8.04
CA LYS A 245 -5.11 17.07 -7.34
C LYS A 245 -4.83 15.84 -6.49
N LEU A 246 -5.83 15.39 -5.72
CA LEU A 246 -5.71 14.18 -4.91
C LEU A 246 -5.51 12.92 -5.77
N MET A 247 -6.26 12.80 -6.87
CA MET A 247 -6.10 11.68 -7.79
C MET A 247 -4.74 11.70 -8.49
N THR A 248 -4.25 12.86 -8.89
CA THR A 248 -2.90 13.04 -9.44
C THR A 248 -1.85 12.58 -8.43
N PHE A 249 -1.97 13.02 -7.17
CA PHE A 249 -1.07 12.61 -6.10
C PHE A 249 -1.10 11.10 -5.86
N ILE A 250 -2.28 10.49 -5.74
CA ILE A 250 -2.44 9.05 -5.51
C ILE A 250 -1.87 8.25 -6.70
N SER A 251 -2.21 8.65 -7.93
CA SER A 251 -1.64 8.05 -9.16
C SER A 251 -0.12 8.07 -9.15
N PHE A 252 0.47 9.22 -8.83
CA PHE A 252 1.91 9.40 -8.76
C PHE A 252 2.56 8.45 -7.76
N ILE A 253 2.07 8.43 -6.51
CA ILE A 253 2.71 7.63 -5.46
C ILE A 253 2.58 6.13 -5.72
N TYR A 254 1.43 5.66 -6.23
CA TYR A 254 1.21 4.25 -6.51
C TYR A 254 2.09 3.75 -7.66
N LEU A 255 2.12 4.48 -8.78
CA LEU A 255 2.98 4.10 -9.89
C LEU A 255 4.45 4.12 -9.46
N TYR A 256 4.89 5.20 -8.81
CA TYR A 256 6.29 5.33 -8.42
C TYR A 256 6.71 4.25 -7.42
N HIS A 257 5.88 3.93 -6.43
CA HIS A 257 6.14 2.85 -5.47
C HIS A 257 6.45 1.52 -6.18
N TYR A 258 5.64 1.13 -7.17
CA TYR A 258 5.88 -0.10 -7.91
C TYR A 258 7.12 -0.02 -8.82
N LEU A 259 7.32 1.09 -9.53
CA LEU A 259 8.51 1.29 -10.36
C LEU A 259 9.80 1.33 -9.52
N ASN A 260 9.73 1.87 -8.30
CA ASN A 260 10.83 1.88 -7.36
C ASN A 260 11.26 0.47 -6.97
N TRP A 261 10.31 -0.44 -6.72
CA TRP A 261 10.59 -1.86 -6.53
C TRP A 261 11.24 -2.49 -7.76
N PHE A 262 10.62 -2.36 -8.93
CA PHE A 262 11.10 -3.00 -10.16
C PHE A 262 12.47 -2.45 -10.63
N SER A 263 12.80 -1.20 -10.34
CA SER A 263 14.10 -0.61 -10.69
C SER A 263 15.28 -1.17 -9.89
N LYS A 264 15.03 -1.74 -8.70
CA LYS A 264 16.06 -2.15 -7.75
C LYS A 264 16.62 -3.56 -8.01
N THR A 265 16.55 -4.04 -9.25
CA THR A 265 17.07 -5.37 -9.65
C THR A 265 18.54 -5.57 -9.31
N SER A 266 19.40 -4.56 -9.44
CA SER A 266 20.84 -4.73 -9.16
C SER A 266 21.24 -4.56 -7.69
N LEU A 267 20.41 -3.89 -6.88
CA LEU A 267 20.66 -3.64 -5.46
C LEU A 267 20.04 -4.69 -4.56
N ILE A 268 18.76 -4.97 -4.77
CA ILE A 268 17.97 -5.91 -3.97
C ILE A 268 18.03 -7.32 -4.54
N GLN A 269 18.23 -7.42 -5.86
CA GLN A 269 18.38 -8.69 -6.58
C GLN A 269 17.19 -9.64 -6.40
N TRP A 270 15.98 -9.08 -6.32
CA TRP A 270 14.73 -9.87 -6.20
C TRP A 270 14.54 -10.86 -7.37
N HIS A 271 15.00 -10.52 -8.58
CA HIS A 271 14.92 -11.45 -9.71
C HIS A 271 15.78 -12.70 -9.51
N LYS A 272 16.86 -12.63 -8.71
CA LYS A 272 17.69 -13.80 -8.40
C LYS A 272 17.07 -14.74 -7.37
N THR A 273 16.02 -14.31 -6.67
CA THR A 273 15.28 -15.17 -5.73
C THR A 273 14.16 -15.95 -6.41
N LEU A 274 13.91 -15.69 -7.71
CA LEU A 274 12.91 -16.39 -8.51
C LEU A 274 13.52 -17.63 -9.16
N THR A 275 12.93 -18.79 -8.88
CA THR A 275 13.14 -20.00 -9.67
C THR A 275 12.13 -20.02 -10.83
N TRP A 276 12.39 -20.82 -11.87
CA TRP A 276 11.46 -21.00 -12.98
C TRP A 276 10.04 -21.38 -12.51
N GLN A 277 9.95 -22.31 -11.55
CA GLN A 277 8.68 -22.74 -10.95
C GLN A 277 7.95 -21.57 -10.26
N ARG A 278 8.67 -20.75 -9.47
CA ARG A 278 8.08 -19.59 -8.79
C ARG A 278 7.65 -18.52 -9.79
N SER A 279 8.43 -18.27 -10.84
CA SER A 279 8.05 -17.35 -11.92
C SER A 279 6.78 -17.80 -12.63
N LEU A 280 6.65 -19.10 -12.93
CA LEU A 280 5.44 -19.66 -13.52
C LEU A 280 4.22 -19.50 -12.61
N ILE A 281 4.37 -19.77 -11.30
CA ILE A 281 3.29 -19.58 -10.33
C ILE A 281 2.87 -18.11 -10.28
N ILE A 282 3.82 -17.17 -10.19
CA ILE A 282 3.52 -15.73 -10.17
C ILE A 282 2.80 -15.31 -11.45
N ALA A 283 3.29 -15.73 -12.62
CA ALA A 283 2.67 -15.41 -13.90
C ALA A 283 1.26 -15.99 -14.01
N ALA A 284 1.06 -17.25 -13.58
CA ALA A 284 -0.24 -17.90 -13.60
C ALA A 284 -1.24 -17.24 -12.65
N THR A 285 -0.85 -16.93 -11.41
CA THR A 285 -1.72 -16.25 -10.44
C THR A 285 -2.03 -14.82 -10.87
N TRP A 286 -1.05 -14.10 -11.42
CA TRP A 286 -1.27 -12.78 -11.99
C TRP A 286 -2.26 -12.81 -13.16
N PHE A 287 -2.06 -13.72 -14.11
CA PHE A 287 -2.97 -13.87 -15.24
C PHE A 287 -4.38 -14.30 -14.79
N ALA A 288 -4.49 -15.23 -13.84
CA ALA A 288 -5.77 -15.64 -13.27
C ALA A 288 -6.52 -14.48 -12.61
N LEU A 289 -5.80 -13.60 -11.90
CA LEU A 289 -6.36 -12.38 -11.31
C LEU A 289 -6.88 -11.41 -12.38
N LEU A 290 -6.11 -11.21 -13.46
CA LEU A 290 -6.55 -10.37 -14.59
C LEU A 290 -7.78 -10.94 -15.29
N VAL A 291 -7.81 -12.25 -15.53
CA VAL A 291 -8.96 -12.96 -16.10
C VAL A 291 -10.19 -12.80 -15.19
N THR A 292 -9.99 -12.91 -13.87
CA THR A 292 -11.08 -12.70 -12.91
C THR A 292 -11.56 -11.26 -12.91
N MET A 293 -10.67 -10.27 -13.02
CA MET A 293 -11.07 -8.86 -13.16
C MET A 293 -11.80 -8.59 -14.47
N TYR A 294 -11.44 -9.27 -15.55
CA TYR A 294 -12.10 -9.15 -16.84
C TYR A 294 -13.55 -9.66 -16.81
N TYR A 295 -13.79 -10.83 -16.19
CA TYR A 295 -15.13 -11.41 -16.11
C TYR A 295 -15.97 -10.89 -14.92
N HIS A 296 -15.32 -10.65 -13.78
CA HIS A 296 -15.93 -10.23 -12.52
C HIS A 296 -15.05 -9.18 -11.82
N PHE A 297 -15.10 -7.94 -12.34
CA PHE A 297 -14.26 -6.83 -11.88
C PHE A 297 -14.20 -6.67 -10.35
N LYS A 298 -15.37 -6.64 -9.68
CA LYS A 298 -15.46 -6.48 -8.21
C LYS A 298 -14.79 -7.64 -7.45
N LEU A 299 -14.96 -8.89 -7.91
CA LEU A 299 -14.32 -10.05 -7.30
C LEU A 299 -12.80 -9.98 -7.48
N GLY A 300 -12.33 -9.71 -8.70
CA GLY A 300 -10.91 -9.57 -8.99
C GLY A 300 -10.28 -8.46 -8.16
N LEU A 301 -10.98 -7.34 -7.96
CA LEU A 301 -10.51 -6.25 -7.12
C LEU A 301 -10.40 -6.63 -5.64
N ILE A 302 -11.41 -7.29 -5.06
CA ILE A 302 -11.34 -7.73 -3.66
C ILE A 302 -10.18 -8.74 -3.46
N ILE A 303 -9.94 -9.61 -4.43
CA ILE A 303 -8.76 -10.51 -4.41
C ILE A 303 -7.46 -9.71 -4.48
N ALA A 304 -7.37 -8.70 -5.35
CA ALA A 304 -6.19 -7.83 -5.44
C ALA A 304 -5.94 -7.06 -4.13
N ILE A 305 -7.00 -6.55 -3.49
CA ILE A 305 -6.91 -5.89 -2.17
C ILE A 305 -6.43 -6.88 -1.11
N PHE A 306 -6.89 -8.14 -1.14
CA PHE A 306 -6.39 -9.17 -0.22
C PHE A 306 -4.90 -9.43 -0.41
N VAL A 307 -4.43 -9.60 -1.64
CA VAL A 307 -3.00 -9.80 -1.93
C VAL A 307 -2.19 -8.55 -1.54
N SER A 308 -2.70 -7.35 -1.81
CA SER A 308 -2.10 -6.09 -1.37
C SER A 308 -1.99 -6.03 0.16
N THR A 309 -3.04 -6.43 0.89
CA THR A 309 -3.06 -6.47 2.37
C THR A 309 -2.00 -7.43 2.90
N VAL A 310 -1.90 -8.62 2.32
CA VAL A 310 -0.85 -9.61 2.66
C VAL A 310 0.53 -9.01 2.44
N HIS A 311 0.77 -8.40 1.28
CA HIS A 311 2.04 -7.78 0.96
C HIS A 311 2.43 -6.68 1.96
N VAL A 312 1.52 -5.74 2.24
CA VAL A 312 1.71 -4.62 3.18
C VAL A 312 2.14 -5.15 4.56
N ILE A 313 1.37 -6.09 5.12
CA ILE A 313 1.63 -6.61 6.47
C ILE A 313 2.96 -7.38 6.52
N LEU A 314 3.27 -8.16 5.47
CA LEU A 314 4.51 -8.92 5.40
C LEU A 314 5.76 -8.03 5.28
N GLU A 315 5.60 -6.80 4.77
CA GLU A 315 6.70 -5.83 4.63
C GLU A 315 6.96 -5.03 5.93
N PHE A 316 6.05 -4.98 6.89
CA PHE A 316 6.21 -4.17 8.12
C PHE A 316 7.57 -4.31 8.84
N PRO A 317 8.13 -5.52 9.02
CA PRO A 317 9.47 -5.63 9.63
C PRO A 317 10.56 -4.91 8.84
N LEU A 318 10.52 -4.97 7.50
CA LEU A 318 11.46 -4.26 6.64
C LEU A 318 11.32 -2.75 6.77
N ASN A 319 10.08 -2.25 6.83
CA ASN A 319 9.79 -0.83 7.02
C ASN A 319 10.38 -0.31 8.33
N LEU A 320 10.20 -1.05 9.42
CA LEU A 320 10.75 -0.71 10.73
C LEU A 320 12.28 -0.81 10.79
N ILE A 321 12.89 -1.78 10.11
CA ILE A 321 14.35 -1.86 9.98
C ILE A 321 14.91 -0.67 9.22
N SER A 322 14.23 -0.23 8.16
CA SER A 322 14.66 0.91 7.34
C SER A 322 14.60 2.21 8.14
N ILE A 323 13.51 2.43 8.87
CA ILE A 323 13.36 3.55 9.80
C ILE A 323 14.45 3.50 10.86
N ARG A 324 14.63 2.36 11.54
CA ARG A 324 15.67 2.20 12.56
C ARG A 324 17.07 2.47 12.00
N GLY A 325 17.38 1.99 10.79
CA GLY A 325 18.69 2.18 10.16
C GLY A 325 18.99 3.63 9.77
N LEU A 326 17.95 4.44 9.53
CA LEU A 326 18.10 5.88 9.30
C LEU A 326 18.49 6.63 10.57
N PHE A 327 17.88 6.31 11.70
CA PHE A 327 18.07 7.04 12.96
C PHE A 327 19.09 6.41 13.92
N ALA A 328 19.52 5.18 13.67
CA ALA A 328 20.64 4.57 14.38
C ALA A 328 21.93 5.36 14.10
N LYS A 329 22.65 5.66 15.18
CA LYS A 329 23.96 6.32 15.16
C LYS A 329 25.02 5.42 14.54
#